data_AF-A0A7C8RQ95-F1
#
_entry.id   AF-A0A7C8RQ95-F1
#
_cell.length_a   1.000
_cell.length_b   1.000
_cell.length_c   1.000
_cell.angle_alpha   90.00
_cell.angle_beta   90.00
_cell.angle_gamma   90.00
#
_symmetry.space_group_name_H-M   'P 1'
#
loop_
_entity.id
_entity.type
_entity.pdbx_description
1 polymer ?
#
loop_
_entity_poly.entity_id
_entity_poly.type
_entity_poly.pdbx_seq_one_letter_code
_entity_poly.pdbx_strand_id
1 'polypeptide(L)'
;MAHVGPGKLAYDPFVGTGSFAVACAHFGAVTFGSDIDGRMIRGTKSGKSLRSNFEQYKIMDRYGDMFVSDLTNSPLGRFGATAEGGKKRSEQIFDAIICDPPYGVREGLKVLGSRDPSRPKVPTIIDGVAQHTLKDFVPPKRPYSFDKMLNDIMNFASTHLVPNGRLCIWLPTADEDFNEFSVPAHRNLKLESICVQNFNKWSRRLLTYTRYEVDQDQPVVDEEVLPDATEETLDTAKARLARTADALNPFRRKYFEGFKTPPSED
;
A
#
# COMPACT_ATOMS: atom_id res chain seq x y z
N MET A 1 2.95 11.74 14.57
CA MET A 1 3.28 10.83 13.45
C MET A 1 2.68 11.36 12.15
N ALA A 2 1.38 11.21 11.88
CA ALA A 2 0.79 11.66 10.60
C ALA A 2 0.35 13.15 10.54
N HIS A 3 0.28 13.84 11.69
CA HIS A 3 -0.11 15.26 11.78
C HIS A 3 -1.47 15.60 11.14
N VAL A 4 -2.42 14.66 11.20
CA VAL A 4 -3.82 14.87 10.81
C VAL A 4 -4.54 15.84 11.76
N GLY A 5 -5.57 16.51 11.28
CA GLY A 5 -6.31 17.52 12.02
C GLY A 5 -7.48 18.12 11.22
N PRO A 6 -8.27 19.03 11.81
CA PRO A 6 -9.29 19.79 11.08
C PRO A 6 -8.73 20.49 9.83
N GLY A 7 -9.48 20.42 8.72
CA GLY A 7 -9.09 21.00 7.44
C GLY A 7 -8.09 20.18 6.61
N LYS A 8 -7.66 19.02 7.12
CA LYS A 8 -6.70 18.14 6.43
C LYS A 8 -7.34 16.95 5.76
N LEU A 9 -6.70 16.46 4.70
CA LEU A 9 -7.07 15.24 3.99
C LEU A 9 -6.12 14.09 4.33
N ALA A 10 -6.69 12.95 4.72
CA ALA A 10 -5.95 11.72 4.99
C ALA A 10 -6.38 10.59 4.06
N TYR A 11 -5.44 9.75 3.64
CA TYR A 11 -5.70 8.63 2.75
C TYR A 11 -5.06 7.31 3.24
N ASP A 12 -5.82 6.22 3.15
CA ASP A 12 -5.32 4.87 3.39
C ASP A 12 -5.48 3.99 2.13
N PRO A 13 -4.39 3.66 1.40
CA PRO A 13 -4.46 2.81 0.21
C PRO A 13 -4.77 1.33 0.48
N PHE A 14 -4.81 0.90 1.75
CA PHE A 14 -5.13 -0.46 2.19
C PHE A 14 -6.12 -0.41 3.34
N VAL A 15 -7.24 0.30 3.12
CA VAL A 15 -8.12 0.77 4.19
C VAL A 15 -8.76 -0.35 5.01
N GLY A 16 -8.94 -1.55 4.42
CA GLY A 16 -9.55 -2.68 5.10
C GLY A 16 -10.91 -2.30 5.71
N THR A 17 -11.05 -2.54 7.01
CA THR A 17 -12.25 -2.19 7.78
C THR A 17 -12.25 -0.75 8.32
N GLY A 18 -11.23 0.05 7.99
CA GLY A 18 -11.19 1.49 8.25
C GLY A 18 -10.57 1.92 9.57
N SER A 19 -9.73 1.10 10.22
CA SER A 19 -9.12 1.46 11.51
C SER A 19 -8.36 2.79 11.47
N PHE A 20 -7.49 3.01 10.46
CA PHE A 20 -6.76 4.27 10.32
C PHE A 20 -7.66 5.42 9.86
N ALA A 21 -8.59 5.15 8.93
CA ALA A 21 -9.54 6.14 8.46
C ALA A 21 -10.41 6.69 9.61
N VAL A 22 -10.93 5.81 10.48
CA VAL A 22 -11.69 6.21 11.68
C VAL A 22 -10.80 6.98 12.66
N ALA A 23 -9.58 6.53 12.91
CA ALA A 23 -8.65 7.23 13.80
C ALA A 23 -8.32 8.66 13.31
N CYS A 24 -8.06 8.83 12.01
CA CYS A 24 -7.78 10.14 11.43
C CYS A 24 -8.99 11.07 11.48
N ALA A 25 -10.18 10.52 11.20
CA ALA A 25 -11.44 11.25 11.27
C ALA A 25 -11.76 11.70 12.70
N HIS A 26 -11.47 10.86 13.70
CA HIS A 26 -11.58 11.22 15.11
C HIS A 26 -10.70 12.44 15.47
N PHE A 27 -9.51 12.57 14.87
CA PHE A 27 -8.67 13.76 15.02
C PHE A 27 -9.07 14.93 14.11
N GLY A 28 -10.15 14.81 13.33
CA GLY A 28 -10.76 15.90 12.60
C GLY A 28 -10.39 15.99 11.12
N ALA A 29 -9.56 15.08 10.57
CA ALA A 29 -9.26 15.06 9.14
C ALA A 29 -10.42 14.43 8.34
N VAL A 30 -10.62 14.88 7.10
CA VAL A 30 -11.51 14.17 6.16
C VAL A 30 -10.73 13.01 5.56
N THR A 31 -11.31 11.81 5.60
CA THR A 31 -10.58 10.57 5.27
C THR A 31 -11.11 9.90 4.02
N PHE A 32 -10.17 9.48 3.19
CA PHE A 32 -10.40 8.68 2.01
C PHE A 32 -9.67 7.35 2.16
N GLY A 33 -10.11 6.33 1.44
CA GLY A 33 -9.42 5.05 1.46
C GLY A 33 -9.75 4.16 0.29
N SER A 34 -8.84 3.24 0.00
CA SER A 34 -9.07 2.21 -1.01
C SER A 34 -8.74 0.82 -0.51
N ASP A 35 -9.41 -0.18 -1.06
CA ASP A 35 -9.01 -1.57 -0.89
C ASP A 35 -9.27 -2.36 -2.16
N ILE A 36 -8.38 -3.32 -2.47
CA ILE A 36 -8.56 -4.24 -3.60
C ILE A 36 -9.71 -5.24 -3.34
N ASP A 37 -10.08 -5.43 -2.07
CA ASP A 37 -11.23 -6.20 -1.64
C ASP A 37 -12.34 -5.31 -1.10
N GLY A 38 -13.27 -4.93 -1.98
CA GLY A 38 -14.45 -4.14 -1.61
C GLY A 38 -15.38 -4.78 -0.58
N ARG A 39 -15.19 -6.06 -0.22
CA ARG A 39 -15.92 -6.69 0.90
C ARG A 39 -15.50 -6.08 2.24
N MET A 40 -14.25 -5.63 2.38
CA MET A 40 -13.76 -4.97 3.59
C MET A 40 -14.47 -3.63 3.81
N ILE A 41 -14.72 -2.90 2.72
CA ILE A 41 -15.43 -1.61 2.72
C ILE A 41 -16.93 -1.80 2.95
N ARG A 42 -17.57 -2.66 2.14
CA ARG A 42 -19.04 -2.87 2.19
C ARG A 42 -19.50 -3.64 3.43
N GLY A 43 -18.62 -4.44 4.03
CA GLY A 43 -19.00 -5.34 5.10
C GLY A 43 -19.62 -6.64 4.61
N THR A 44 -19.64 -7.64 5.50
CA THR A 44 -20.23 -8.97 5.23
C THR A 44 -21.62 -9.14 5.83
N LYS A 45 -22.05 -8.23 6.71
CA LYS A 45 -23.37 -8.24 7.35
C LYS A 45 -24.02 -6.87 7.18
N SER A 46 -25.36 -6.86 7.10
CA SER A 46 -26.14 -5.62 7.06
C SER A 46 -25.80 -4.74 8.28
N GLY A 47 -25.60 -3.45 8.04
CA GLY A 47 -25.22 -2.48 9.08
C GLY A 47 -23.81 -2.67 9.66
N LYS A 48 -22.94 -3.50 9.04
CA LYS A 48 -21.54 -3.71 9.47
C LYS A 48 -20.57 -3.46 8.33
N SER A 49 -20.55 -2.23 7.83
CA SER A 49 -19.63 -1.71 6.82
C SER A 49 -18.60 -0.77 7.45
N LEU A 50 -17.60 -0.39 6.66
CA LEU A 50 -16.68 0.67 7.06
C LEU A 50 -17.45 1.98 7.33
N ARG A 51 -18.43 2.33 6.48
CA ARG A 51 -19.29 3.51 6.67
C ARG A 51 -20.04 3.47 8.01
N SER A 52 -20.58 2.32 8.41
CA SER A 52 -21.26 2.22 9.70
C SER A 52 -20.35 2.43 10.91
N ASN A 53 -19.02 2.24 10.76
CA ASN A 53 -18.08 2.63 11.81
C ASN A 53 -18.10 4.16 12.03
N PHE A 54 -18.11 4.95 10.95
CA PHE A 54 -18.19 6.40 11.03
C PHE A 54 -19.53 6.88 11.61
N GLU A 55 -20.63 6.20 11.25
CA GLU A 55 -21.95 6.44 11.84
C GLU A 55 -21.95 6.15 13.35
N GLN A 56 -21.39 5.00 13.75
CA GLN A 56 -21.27 4.60 15.16
C GLN A 56 -20.47 5.62 15.98
N TYR A 57 -19.35 6.11 15.46
CA TYR A 57 -18.51 7.09 16.14
C TYR A 57 -19.00 8.54 15.98
N LYS A 58 -20.11 8.77 15.26
CA LYS A 58 -20.70 10.11 15.01
C LYS A 58 -19.72 11.09 14.34
N ILE A 59 -18.94 10.58 13.38
CA ILE A 59 -17.90 11.33 12.64
C ILE A 59 -18.16 11.29 11.12
N MET A 60 -19.42 11.13 10.70
CA MET A 60 -19.78 11.03 9.28
C MET A 60 -19.44 12.27 8.47
N ASP A 61 -19.34 13.44 9.10
CA ASP A 61 -18.88 14.69 8.48
C ASP A 61 -17.38 14.68 8.12
N ARG A 62 -16.66 13.62 8.49
CA ARG A 62 -15.27 13.35 8.11
C ARG A 62 -15.10 12.16 7.17
N TYR A 63 -16.20 11.53 6.77
CA TYR A 63 -16.19 10.47 5.77
C TYR A 63 -16.06 11.11 4.37
N GLY A 64 -14.86 11.07 3.78
CA GLY A 64 -14.62 11.52 2.41
C GLY A 64 -15.25 10.55 1.42
N ASP A 65 -14.55 9.47 1.12
CA ASP A 65 -15.12 8.32 0.39
C ASP A 65 -14.21 7.09 0.52
N MET A 66 -14.77 5.90 0.31
CA MET A 66 -14.03 4.63 0.33
C MET A 66 -14.34 3.83 -0.92
N PHE A 67 -13.33 3.56 -1.75
CA PHE A 67 -13.54 2.97 -3.07
C PHE A 67 -12.69 1.71 -3.30
N VAL A 68 -13.12 0.89 -4.27
CA VAL A 68 -12.42 -0.35 -4.59
C VAL A 68 -11.30 -0.04 -5.59
N SER A 69 -10.06 -0.24 -5.19
CA SER A 69 -8.88 -0.07 -6.04
C SER A 69 -7.68 -0.77 -5.40
N ASP A 70 -6.71 -1.20 -6.21
CA ASP A 70 -5.36 -1.46 -5.70
C ASP A 70 -4.49 -0.23 -5.94
N LEU A 71 -3.40 -0.11 -5.17
CA LEU A 71 -2.48 1.02 -5.23
C LEU A 71 -1.91 1.26 -6.64
N THR A 72 -1.60 0.20 -7.39
CA THR A 72 -0.97 0.27 -8.71
C THR A 72 -1.93 0.67 -9.83
N ASN A 73 -3.24 0.60 -9.58
CA ASN A 73 -4.31 0.98 -10.51
C ASN A 73 -5.27 2.01 -9.87
N SER A 74 -4.72 2.96 -9.11
CA SER A 74 -5.51 3.99 -8.42
C SER A 74 -6.18 4.98 -9.38
N PRO A 75 -7.46 5.36 -9.14
CA PRO A 75 -8.13 6.44 -9.86
C PRO A 75 -7.59 7.83 -9.48
N LEU A 76 -6.79 7.93 -8.42
CA LEU A 76 -6.23 9.20 -7.93
C LEU A 76 -5.09 9.75 -8.81
N GLY A 77 -4.68 9.00 -9.83
CA GLY A 77 -3.61 9.38 -10.76
C GLY A 77 -2.51 8.33 -10.82
N ARG A 78 -1.73 8.35 -11.91
CA ARG A 78 -0.61 7.41 -12.11
C ARG A 78 0.71 7.97 -11.56
N PHE A 79 1.56 7.02 -11.17
CA PHE A 79 2.96 7.21 -10.80
C PHE A 79 3.82 7.50 -12.05
N GLY A 80 4.62 8.57 -12.01
CA GLY A 80 5.55 8.97 -13.09
C GLY A 80 4.83 9.54 -14.33
N ALA A 81 5.29 10.61 -15.01
CA ALA A 81 6.53 11.38 -14.95
C ALA A 81 6.17 12.88 -15.03
N THR A 82 7.00 13.76 -14.45
CA THR A 82 7.01 15.17 -14.84
C THR A 82 7.73 15.33 -16.18
N ALA A 83 7.11 16.10 -17.08
CA ALA A 83 7.73 16.94 -18.10
C ALA A 83 8.84 16.38 -19.01
N GLU A 84 8.78 15.11 -19.43
CA GLU A 84 9.18 14.72 -20.80
C GLU A 84 8.14 13.71 -21.30
N GLY A 85 7.15 14.19 -22.07
CA GLY A 85 6.02 13.38 -22.55
C GLY A 85 4.63 13.81 -22.08
N GLY A 86 4.51 14.93 -21.35
CA GLY A 86 3.26 15.70 -21.24
C GLY A 86 2.14 15.16 -20.32
N LYS A 87 2.37 14.11 -19.52
CA LYS A 87 1.38 13.70 -18.50
C LYS A 87 1.60 14.49 -17.21
N LYS A 88 0.60 15.27 -16.79
CA LYS A 88 0.65 16.02 -15.53
C LYS A 88 0.67 15.05 -14.35
N ARG A 89 1.52 15.34 -13.35
CA ARG A 89 1.53 14.66 -12.04
C ARG A 89 0.16 14.83 -11.37
N SER A 90 -0.21 13.90 -10.49
CA SER A 90 -1.37 14.07 -9.61
C SER A 90 -1.27 15.40 -8.85
N GLU A 91 -2.40 16.04 -8.61
CA GLU A 91 -2.48 17.13 -7.65
C GLU A 91 -2.04 16.59 -6.28
N GLN A 92 -1.08 17.27 -5.65
CA GLN A 92 -0.66 16.97 -4.28
C GLN A 92 -1.76 17.46 -3.36
N ILE A 93 -2.59 16.54 -2.85
CA ILE A 93 -3.83 16.89 -2.15
C ILE A 93 -3.90 16.34 -0.73
N PHE A 94 -3.11 15.30 -0.41
CA PHE A 94 -3.19 14.66 0.90
C PHE A 94 -2.18 15.27 1.87
N ASP A 95 -2.64 15.59 3.07
CA ASP A 95 -1.78 15.93 4.21
C ASP A 95 -1.13 14.70 4.82
N ALA A 96 -1.84 13.56 4.78
CA ALA A 96 -1.40 12.32 5.39
C ALA A 96 -1.75 11.11 4.54
N ILE A 97 -0.82 10.18 4.43
CA ILE A 97 -1.05 8.84 3.91
C ILE A 97 -0.61 7.86 4.98
N ILE A 98 -1.52 6.99 5.41
CA ILE A 98 -1.28 6.06 6.53
C ILE A 98 -1.74 4.68 6.11
N CYS A 99 -0.88 3.67 6.23
CA CYS A 99 -1.25 2.33 5.82
C CYS A 99 -0.51 1.21 6.57
N ASP A 100 -1.19 0.05 6.59
CA ASP A 100 -0.64 -1.25 6.99
C ASP A 100 -0.76 -2.22 5.81
N PRO A 101 0.21 -2.23 4.87
CA PRO A 101 0.11 -3.03 3.65
C PRO A 101 0.15 -4.53 3.97
N PRO A 102 -0.44 -5.40 3.13
CA PRO A 102 -0.46 -6.84 3.39
C PRO A 102 0.95 -7.44 3.36
N TYR A 103 1.43 -7.99 4.47
CA TYR A 103 2.79 -8.54 4.59
C TYR A 103 3.01 -9.88 3.85
N GLY A 104 2.02 -10.39 3.11
CA GLY A 104 2.12 -11.65 2.37
C GLY A 104 1.98 -12.93 3.21
N VAL A 105 1.81 -12.82 4.53
CA VAL A 105 1.72 -13.99 5.44
C VAL A 105 0.37 -14.71 5.33
N ARG A 106 -0.70 -14.07 5.81
CA ARG A 106 -2.06 -14.65 5.83
C ARG A 106 -2.75 -14.44 4.49
N GLU A 107 -2.52 -13.28 3.89
CA GLU A 107 -3.05 -12.91 2.58
C GLU A 107 -1.89 -12.72 1.62
N GLY A 108 -1.89 -13.47 0.51
CA GLY A 108 -0.91 -13.27 -0.55
C GLY A 108 -1.07 -11.88 -1.14
N LEU A 109 0.01 -11.10 -1.14
CA LEU A 109 0.03 -9.75 -1.69
C LEU A 109 -0.24 -9.80 -3.21
N LYS A 110 -1.26 -9.05 -3.64
CA LYS A 110 -1.83 -9.09 -5.00
C LYS A 110 -2.14 -7.68 -5.48
N VAL A 111 -2.07 -7.50 -6.80
CA VAL A 111 -2.53 -6.31 -7.51
C VAL A 111 -3.48 -6.71 -8.62
N LEU A 112 -4.24 -5.76 -9.17
CA LEU A 112 -5.06 -6.04 -10.34
C LEU A 112 -4.17 -6.39 -11.54
N GLY A 113 -4.65 -7.35 -12.34
CA GLY A 113 -3.96 -7.80 -13.54
C GLY A 113 -4.18 -9.27 -13.83
N SER A 114 -3.94 -9.64 -15.08
CA SER A 114 -3.95 -11.04 -15.48
C SER A 114 -2.89 -11.81 -14.71
N ARG A 115 -3.27 -12.96 -14.16
CA ARG A 115 -2.31 -13.89 -13.57
C ARG A 115 -1.37 -14.46 -14.62
N ASP A 116 -1.81 -14.59 -15.87
CA ASP A 116 -0.96 -14.97 -16.99
C ASP A 116 -0.55 -13.70 -17.78
N PRO A 117 0.72 -13.29 -17.73
CA PRO A 117 1.21 -12.09 -18.42
C PRO A 117 1.21 -12.24 -19.95
N SER A 118 1.13 -13.47 -20.46
CA SER A 118 1.06 -13.74 -21.91
C SER A 118 -0.34 -13.59 -22.48
N ARG A 119 -1.37 -13.52 -21.62
CA ARG A 119 -2.74 -13.29 -22.09
C ARG A 119 -2.85 -11.93 -22.74
N PRO A 120 -3.44 -11.85 -23.95
CA PRO A 120 -3.68 -10.57 -24.59
C PRO A 120 -4.60 -9.70 -23.73
N LYS A 121 -4.32 -8.40 -23.69
CA LYS A 121 -5.12 -7.39 -22.95
C LYS A 121 -6.40 -7.03 -23.73
N VAL A 122 -7.11 -8.03 -24.23
CA VAL A 122 -8.38 -7.87 -24.95
C VAL A 122 -9.53 -8.23 -24.01
N PRO A 123 -10.62 -7.44 -23.99
CA PRO A 123 -11.80 -7.80 -23.22
C PRO A 123 -12.38 -9.15 -23.69
N THR A 124 -12.58 -10.08 -22.75
CA THR A 124 -13.38 -11.27 -23.01
C THR A 124 -14.82 -10.84 -23.31
N ILE A 125 -15.43 -11.38 -24.36
CA ILE A 125 -16.84 -11.15 -24.71
C ILE A 125 -17.64 -12.39 -24.30
N ILE A 126 -18.75 -12.20 -23.58
CA ILE A 126 -19.73 -13.23 -23.21
C ILE A 126 -21.08 -12.76 -23.71
N ASP A 127 -21.75 -13.56 -24.55
CA ASP A 127 -23.06 -13.25 -25.13
C ASP A 127 -23.16 -11.87 -25.79
N GLY A 128 -22.09 -11.45 -26.48
CA GLY A 128 -21.99 -10.15 -27.15
C GLY A 128 -21.69 -8.96 -26.23
N VAL A 129 -21.56 -9.18 -24.92
CA VAL A 129 -21.26 -8.14 -23.93
C VAL A 129 -19.83 -8.30 -23.41
N ALA A 130 -19.12 -7.19 -23.23
CA ALA A 130 -17.78 -7.22 -22.66
C ALA A 130 -17.85 -7.65 -21.18
N GLN A 131 -17.17 -8.74 -20.82
CA GLN A 131 -17.25 -9.38 -19.51
C GLN A 131 -17.01 -8.40 -18.35
N HIS A 132 -16.11 -7.44 -18.52
CA HIS A 132 -15.75 -6.45 -17.49
C HIS A 132 -16.88 -5.47 -17.14
N THR A 133 -17.93 -5.41 -17.95
CA THR A 133 -19.12 -4.56 -17.72
C THR A 133 -20.24 -5.29 -16.97
N LEU A 134 -20.12 -6.60 -16.77
CA LEU A 134 -21.10 -7.40 -16.06
C LEU A 134 -21.06 -7.09 -14.56
N LYS A 135 -22.24 -7.11 -13.91
CA LYS A 135 -22.41 -6.73 -12.50
C LYS A 135 -21.61 -7.60 -11.53
N ASP A 136 -21.45 -8.87 -11.87
CA ASP A 136 -20.74 -9.90 -11.09
C ASP A 136 -19.27 -10.04 -11.50
N PHE A 137 -18.78 -9.18 -12.39
CA PHE A 137 -17.38 -9.18 -12.79
C PHE A 137 -16.46 -8.90 -11.60
N VAL A 138 -15.57 -9.84 -11.32
CA VAL A 138 -14.47 -9.66 -10.37
C VAL A 138 -13.18 -9.49 -11.17
N PRO A 139 -12.53 -8.32 -11.10
CA PRO A 139 -11.26 -8.09 -11.78
C PRO A 139 -10.21 -9.15 -11.42
N PRO A 140 -9.45 -9.68 -12.41
CA PRO A 140 -8.40 -10.65 -12.13
C PRO A 140 -7.30 -10.03 -11.29
N LYS A 141 -6.68 -10.87 -10.46
CA LYS A 141 -5.60 -10.49 -9.54
C LYS A 141 -4.38 -11.33 -9.83
N ARG A 142 -3.20 -10.72 -9.74
CA ARG A 142 -1.91 -11.41 -9.89
C ARG A 142 -1.08 -11.28 -8.61
N PRO A 143 -0.23 -12.27 -8.29
CA PRO A 143 0.74 -12.13 -7.20
C PRO A 143 1.65 -10.92 -7.42
N TYR A 144 2.05 -10.27 -6.34
CA TYR A 144 2.93 -9.10 -6.38
C TYR A 144 4.00 -9.20 -5.27
N SER A 145 5.15 -8.54 -5.45
CA SER A 145 6.24 -8.56 -4.46
C SER A 145 5.98 -7.50 -3.40
N PHE A 146 6.36 -7.80 -2.16
CA PHE A 146 6.29 -6.83 -1.08
C PHE A 146 7.24 -5.65 -1.34
N ASP A 147 8.47 -5.88 -1.81
CA ASP A 147 9.43 -4.81 -2.17
C ASP A 147 8.88 -3.88 -3.28
N LYS A 148 8.28 -4.45 -4.33
CA LYS A 148 7.62 -3.66 -5.37
C LYS A 148 6.47 -2.83 -4.78
N MET A 149 5.69 -3.42 -3.87
CA MET A 149 4.61 -2.69 -3.21
C MET A 149 5.14 -1.55 -2.32
N LEU A 150 6.24 -1.76 -1.60
CA LEU A 150 6.89 -0.70 -0.81
C LEU A 150 7.33 0.45 -1.72
N ASN A 151 7.99 0.15 -2.85
CA ASN A 151 8.36 1.16 -3.85
C ASN A 151 7.14 1.92 -4.38
N ASP A 152 6.05 1.23 -4.71
CA ASP A 152 4.82 1.86 -5.16
C ASP A 152 4.22 2.77 -4.08
N ILE A 153 4.26 2.38 -2.79
CA ILE A 153 3.82 3.23 -1.67
C ILE A 153 4.66 4.50 -1.57
N MET A 154 5.99 4.37 -1.65
CA MET A 154 6.90 5.52 -1.58
C MET A 154 6.67 6.48 -2.76
N ASN A 155 6.50 5.93 -3.96
CA ASN A 155 6.16 6.72 -5.15
C ASN A 155 4.77 7.37 -5.04
N PHE A 156 3.79 6.69 -4.43
CA PHE A 156 2.44 7.23 -4.22
C PHE A 156 2.52 8.45 -3.32
N ALA A 157 3.19 8.29 -2.19
CA ALA A 157 3.35 9.34 -1.20
C ALA A 157 4.12 10.53 -1.77
N SER A 158 5.19 10.29 -2.54
CA SER A 158 5.96 11.36 -3.15
C SER A 158 5.21 12.14 -4.23
N THR A 159 4.12 11.61 -4.77
CA THR A 159 3.32 12.23 -5.83
C THR A 159 2.05 12.89 -5.33
N HIS A 160 1.45 12.37 -4.24
CA HIS A 160 0.13 12.81 -3.77
C HIS A 160 0.15 13.56 -2.44
N LEU A 161 1.24 13.48 -1.66
CA LEU A 161 1.37 14.30 -0.46
C LEU A 161 1.69 15.74 -0.83
N VAL A 162 1.01 16.67 -0.15
CA VAL A 162 1.36 18.11 -0.12
C VAL A 162 2.77 18.33 0.43
N PRO A 163 3.39 19.49 0.15
CA PRO A 163 4.58 19.94 0.88
C PRO A 163 4.41 19.76 2.39
N ASN A 164 5.40 19.14 3.04
CA ASN A 164 5.39 18.83 4.48
C ASN A 164 4.33 17.80 4.93
N GLY A 165 3.59 17.19 4.01
CA GLY A 165 2.69 16.07 4.27
C GLY A 165 3.42 14.83 4.76
N ARG A 166 2.71 13.93 5.46
CA ARG A 166 3.32 12.78 6.15
C ARG A 166 2.89 11.45 5.56
N LEU A 167 3.86 10.57 5.32
CA LEU A 167 3.62 9.15 5.09
C LEU A 167 3.89 8.38 6.38
N CYS A 168 2.96 7.52 6.80
CA CYS A 168 3.15 6.57 7.90
C CYS A 168 2.87 5.15 7.42
N ILE A 169 3.88 4.27 7.44
CA ILE A 169 3.73 2.89 6.95
C ILE A 169 4.17 1.90 8.03
N TRP A 170 3.40 0.84 8.21
CA TRP A 170 3.86 -0.33 8.96
C TRP A 170 4.68 -1.26 8.06
N LEU A 171 5.86 -1.63 8.55
CA LEU A 171 6.78 -2.57 7.93
C LEU A 171 6.98 -3.77 8.89
N PRO A 172 6.76 -5.02 8.45
CA PRO A 172 7.02 -6.20 9.28
C PRO A 172 8.52 -6.38 9.51
N THR A 173 8.91 -6.93 10.65
CA THR A 173 10.31 -7.23 10.99
C THR A 173 10.36 -8.55 11.77
N ALA A 174 11.19 -9.49 11.32
CA ALA A 174 11.54 -10.65 12.13
C ALA A 174 12.65 -10.24 13.11
N ASP A 175 12.65 -10.75 14.35
CA ASP A 175 13.54 -10.30 15.44
C ASP A 175 15.06 -10.50 15.18
N GLU A 176 15.86 -10.18 16.20
CA GLU A 176 16.97 -9.21 16.28
C GLU A 176 18.18 -9.36 15.34
N ASP A 177 18.39 -10.50 14.69
CA ASP A 177 19.59 -10.71 13.87
C ASP A 177 19.43 -10.33 12.38
N PHE A 178 18.20 -10.03 11.92
CA PHE A 178 17.93 -9.77 10.52
C PHE A 178 16.82 -8.74 10.30
N ASN A 179 17.18 -7.51 9.95
CA ASN A 179 16.28 -6.59 9.25
C ASN A 179 15.93 -7.18 7.88
N GLU A 180 14.90 -8.04 7.83
CA GLU A 180 14.55 -8.79 6.60
C GLU A 180 14.10 -7.89 5.45
N PHE A 181 13.61 -6.69 5.77
CA PHE A 181 13.38 -5.61 4.81
C PHE A 181 14.16 -4.36 5.22
N SER A 182 14.92 -3.81 4.28
CA SER A 182 15.56 -2.50 4.46
C SER A 182 14.50 -1.41 4.60
N VAL A 183 14.88 -0.32 5.26
CA VAL A 183 14.02 0.86 5.39
C VAL A 183 13.91 1.49 3.99
N PRO A 184 12.72 1.59 3.39
CA PRO A 184 12.60 2.11 2.04
C PRO A 184 12.97 3.60 2.03
N ALA A 185 13.71 4.00 0.98
CA ALA A 185 14.12 5.37 0.76
C ALA A 185 13.53 5.92 -0.55
N HIS A 186 13.31 7.23 -0.61
CA HIS A 186 12.85 7.91 -1.81
C HIS A 186 13.32 9.36 -1.78
N ARG A 187 13.90 9.87 -2.88
CA ARG A 187 14.53 11.21 -2.94
C ARG A 187 13.66 12.36 -2.43
N ASN A 188 12.35 12.26 -2.66
CA ASN A 188 11.35 13.25 -2.29
C ASN A 188 10.75 13.10 -0.88
N LEU A 189 11.17 12.09 -0.11
CA LEU A 189 10.64 11.78 1.21
C LEU A 189 11.79 11.69 2.22
N LYS A 190 11.70 12.48 3.28
CA LYS A 190 12.64 12.44 4.40
C LYS A 190 12.15 11.45 5.45
N LEU A 191 12.96 10.48 5.85
CA LEU A 191 12.67 9.63 7.01
C LEU A 191 12.78 10.46 8.29
N GLU A 192 11.79 10.36 9.16
CA GLU A 192 11.67 11.20 10.36
C GLU A 192 11.72 10.39 11.64
N SER A 193 11.11 9.22 11.65
CA SER A 193 11.14 8.34 12.81
C SER A 193 10.89 6.89 12.43
N ILE A 194 11.49 5.98 13.20
CA ILE A 194 11.20 4.55 13.20
C ILE A 194 10.71 4.19 14.61
N CYS A 195 9.49 3.69 14.74
CA CYS A 195 8.94 3.23 16.02
C CYS A 195 8.71 1.71 15.96
N VAL A 196 9.38 0.96 16.84
CA VAL A 196 9.27 -0.50 16.91
C VAL A 196 8.11 -0.90 17.82
N GLN A 197 7.26 -1.79 17.36
CA GLN A 197 6.26 -2.50 18.16
C GLN A 197 6.61 -3.98 18.22
N ASN A 198 6.93 -4.47 19.41
CA ASN A 198 7.32 -5.86 19.66
C ASN A 198 6.09 -6.74 19.99
N PHE A 199 6.05 -7.95 19.43
CA PHE A 199 5.03 -8.99 19.67
C PHE A 199 5.66 -10.32 20.14
N ASN A 200 6.78 -10.26 20.87
CA ASN A 200 7.59 -11.34 21.44
C ASN A 200 8.33 -12.22 20.43
N LYS A 201 7.66 -12.66 19.37
CA LYS A 201 8.23 -13.55 18.33
C LYS A 201 8.56 -12.83 17.03
N TRP A 202 8.04 -11.63 16.89
CA TRP A 202 8.23 -10.77 15.74
C TRP A 202 7.94 -9.35 16.16
N SER A 203 8.41 -8.40 15.38
CA SER A 203 8.14 -6.99 15.58
C SER A 203 7.66 -6.35 14.28
N ARG A 204 7.16 -5.13 14.38
CA ARG A 204 6.92 -4.29 13.21
C ARG A 204 7.37 -2.88 13.49
N ARG A 205 7.81 -2.20 12.45
CA ARG A 205 8.30 -0.84 12.49
C ARG A 205 7.27 0.08 11.86
N LEU A 206 6.83 1.09 12.60
CA LEU A 206 6.11 2.21 12.04
C LEU A 206 7.13 3.24 11.56
N LEU A 207 7.23 3.37 10.24
CA LEU A 207 8.08 4.33 9.58
C LEU A 207 7.27 5.59 9.30
N THR A 208 7.82 6.76 9.65
CA THR A 208 7.20 8.06 9.34
C THR A 208 8.14 8.87 8.47
N TYR A 209 7.60 9.42 7.38
CA TYR A 209 8.33 10.27 6.44
C TYR A 209 7.63 11.62 6.27
N THR A 210 8.39 12.66 5.95
CA THR A 210 7.91 13.96 5.48
C THR A 210 8.17 14.12 3.99
N ARG A 211 7.18 14.60 3.24
CA ARG A 211 7.39 15.08 1.87
C ARG A 211 8.15 16.41 1.88
N TYR A 212 9.30 16.46 1.19
CA TYR A 212 9.99 17.73 0.95
C TYR A 212 9.09 18.73 0.20
N GLU A 213 9.33 20.02 0.42
CA GLU A 213 8.52 21.09 -0.19
C GLU A 213 8.61 21.12 -1.71
N VAL A 214 9.78 20.74 -2.23
CA VAL A 214 10.07 20.65 -3.66
C VAL A 214 10.65 19.28 -3.97
N ASP A 215 10.48 18.85 -5.22
CA ASP A 215 11.14 17.66 -5.71
C ASP A 215 12.66 17.83 -5.65
N GLN A 216 13.35 16.77 -5.26
CA GLN A 216 14.81 16.73 -5.20
C GLN A 216 15.36 16.22 -6.52
N ASP A 217 16.36 16.92 -7.06
CA ASP A 217 17.06 16.55 -8.30
C ASP A 217 18.19 15.53 -8.05
N GLN A 218 18.70 15.49 -6.82
CA GLN A 218 19.78 14.58 -6.44
C GLN A 218 19.25 13.19 -6.11
N PRO A 219 19.94 12.12 -6.55
CA PRO A 219 19.64 10.77 -6.10
C PRO A 219 19.86 10.65 -4.59
N VAL A 220 19.20 9.67 -3.96
CA VAL A 220 19.40 9.37 -2.53
C VAL A 220 20.86 8.92 -2.36
N VAL A 221 21.64 9.65 -1.55
CA VAL A 221 23.10 9.49 -1.47
C VAL A 221 23.52 8.42 -0.45
N ASP A 222 22.64 8.00 0.45
CA ASP A 222 22.93 6.99 1.48
C ASP A 222 21.74 6.03 1.66
N GLU A 223 22.06 4.74 1.71
CA GLU A 223 21.21 3.55 1.89
C GLU A 223 20.38 3.07 0.68
N GLU A 224 20.59 1.78 0.37
CA GLU A 224 19.97 0.94 -0.67
C GLU A 224 18.73 1.53 -1.36
N VAL A 225 18.96 2.25 -2.45
CA VAL A 225 17.90 2.47 -3.45
C VAL A 225 17.41 1.10 -3.89
N LEU A 226 16.19 0.73 -3.49
CA LEU A 226 15.53 -0.46 -4.04
C LEU A 226 15.57 -0.30 -5.55
N PRO A 227 16.21 -1.23 -6.29
CA PRO A 227 16.52 -1.03 -7.70
C PRO A 227 15.25 -0.65 -8.44
N ASP A 228 15.35 0.43 -9.22
CA ASP A 228 14.25 0.86 -10.08
C ASP A 228 13.86 -0.35 -10.92
N ALA A 229 12.62 -0.79 -10.77
CA ALA A 229 12.19 -2.08 -11.26
C ALA A 229 12.34 -2.08 -12.78
N THR A 230 13.40 -2.71 -13.26
CA THR A 230 13.61 -3.01 -14.69
C THR A 230 12.30 -3.51 -15.27
N GLU A 231 11.90 -2.98 -16.43
CA GLU A 231 10.70 -3.42 -17.14
C GLU A 231 10.67 -4.95 -17.17
N GLU A 232 9.64 -5.52 -16.52
CA GLU A 232 9.52 -6.96 -16.32
C GLU A 232 9.29 -7.61 -17.69
N THR A 233 10.32 -8.24 -18.25
CA THR A 233 10.24 -8.94 -19.54
C THR A 233 9.26 -10.12 -19.44
N LEU A 234 8.65 -10.50 -20.57
CA LEU A 234 7.75 -11.65 -20.64
C LEU A 234 8.36 -12.94 -20.08
N ASP A 235 9.68 -13.13 -20.27
CA ASP A 235 10.39 -14.31 -19.80
C ASP A 235 10.64 -14.29 -18.28
N THR A 236 10.97 -13.13 -17.70
CA THR A 236 11.07 -12.99 -16.24
C THR A 236 9.70 -13.14 -15.56
N ALA A 237 8.63 -12.65 -16.20
CA ALA A 237 7.27 -12.81 -15.70
C ALA A 237 6.82 -14.30 -15.68
N LYS A 238 7.16 -15.08 -16.72
CA LYS A 238 6.90 -16.54 -16.77
C LYS A 238 7.67 -17.32 -15.70
N ALA A 239 8.97 -17.07 -15.55
CA ALA A 239 9.78 -17.70 -14.51
C ALA A 239 9.29 -17.38 -13.09
N ARG A 240 8.75 -16.17 -12.89
CA ARG A 240 8.16 -15.73 -11.63
C ARG A 240 6.82 -16.38 -11.33
N LEU A 241 5.99 -16.67 -12.34
CA LEU A 241 4.74 -17.42 -12.15
C LEU A 241 4.96 -18.84 -11.64
N ALA A 242 6.09 -19.44 -12.00
CA ALA A 242 6.49 -20.77 -11.54
C ALA A 242 6.89 -20.79 -10.06
N ARG A 243 7.15 -19.63 -9.45
CA ARG A 243 7.54 -19.50 -8.03
C ARG A 243 6.29 -19.40 -7.15
N THR A 244 6.27 -20.18 -6.07
CA THR A 244 5.21 -20.12 -5.05
C THR A 244 5.25 -18.78 -4.29
N ALA A 245 4.16 -18.42 -3.60
CA ALA A 245 4.14 -17.20 -2.79
C ALA A 245 5.23 -17.19 -1.68
N ASP A 246 5.67 -18.35 -1.21
CA ASP A 246 6.79 -18.51 -0.25
C ASP A 246 8.17 -18.20 -0.86
N ALA A 247 8.30 -18.33 -2.17
CA ALA A 247 9.51 -17.95 -2.89
C ALA A 247 9.56 -16.44 -3.20
N LEU A 248 8.43 -15.72 -3.09
CA LEU A 248 8.31 -14.28 -3.38
C LEU A 248 8.31 -13.40 -2.14
N ASN A 249 8.22 -13.99 -0.94
CA ASN A 249 8.17 -13.26 0.32
C ASN A 249 8.98 -14.00 1.40
N PRO A 250 10.22 -13.57 1.68
CA PRO A 250 11.08 -14.14 2.72
C PRO A 250 10.40 -14.18 4.10
N PHE A 251 9.72 -13.10 4.48
CA PHE A 251 9.02 -12.98 5.76
C PHE A 251 7.89 -14.00 5.92
N ARG A 252 7.09 -14.23 4.86
CA ARG A 252 6.06 -15.29 4.84
C ARG A 252 6.67 -16.65 5.17
N ARG A 253 7.80 -16.97 4.54
CA ARG A 253 8.48 -18.25 4.75
C ARG A 253 8.89 -18.42 6.21
N LYS A 254 9.58 -17.43 6.79
CA LYS A 254 9.98 -17.46 8.21
C LYS A 254 8.79 -17.51 9.16
N TYR A 255 7.72 -16.79 8.87
CA TYR A 255 6.51 -16.81 9.71
C TYR A 255 5.93 -18.23 9.85
N PHE A 256 5.92 -19.02 8.77
CA PHE A 256 5.41 -20.40 8.79
C PHE A 256 6.46 -21.42 9.25
N GLU A 257 7.76 -21.14 9.07
CA GLU A 257 8.86 -21.96 9.63
C GLU A 257 9.00 -21.79 11.15
N GLY A 258 8.47 -20.70 11.70
CA GLY A 258 8.47 -20.38 13.13
C GLY A 258 9.69 -19.56 13.55
N PHE A 259 9.45 -18.47 14.28
CA PHE A 259 10.52 -17.66 14.86
C PHE A 259 11.13 -18.39 16.06
N LYS A 260 12.46 -18.56 16.07
CA LYS A 260 13.19 -19.13 17.20
C LYS A 260 13.30 -18.07 18.30
N THR A 261 12.93 -18.42 19.52
CA THR A 261 13.19 -17.56 20.69
C THR A 261 14.70 -17.59 20.97
N PRO A 262 15.37 -16.44 21.18
CA PRO A 262 16.74 -16.46 21.66
C PRO A 262 16.81 -17.14 23.04
N PRO A 263 17.91 -17.85 23.37
CA PRO A 263 18.11 -18.36 24.72
C PRO A 263 18.14 -17.19 25.71
N SER A 264 17.54 -17.39 26.89
CA SER A 264 17.65 -16.41 27.98
C SER A 264 19.11 -16.27 28.38
N GLU A 265 19.62 -15.04 28.37
CA GLU A 265 20.87 -14.74 29.07
C GLU A 265 20.60 -14.83 30.57
N ASP A 266 21.12 -15.88 31.20
CA ASP A 266 21.16 -16.09 32.67
C ASP A 266 22.26 -15.24 33.32
#